data_AF-A0A538QKF7-F1
#
_entry.id   AF-A0A538QKF7-F1
#
_cell.length_a   1.000
_cell.length_b   1.000
_cell.length_c   1.000
_cell.angle_alpha   90.00
_cell.angle_beta   90.00
_cell.angle_gamma   90.00
#
_symmetry.space_group_name_H-M   'P 1'
#
loop_
_entity.id
_entity.type
_entity.pdbx_description
1 polymer ?
#
loop_
_entity_poly.entity_id
_entity_poly.type
_entity_poly.pdbx_seq_one_letter_code
_entity_poly.pdbx_strand_id
1 'polypeptide(L)'
;MPQIAGLRGVLPDPAKLKDVVAGLGGAGIDVAKGLAAGTLVRDAGRAVYRYHQVFSEPVTGRALVRKMVVCTVRLEPWKEPLVRPHEATPPAATAAALAQIRATKLVSAPVFAGYRDPAIEIDRLFRRVDGERPTLEATTPDHTVHRLWRVQSAELIGALRHQFAPKKLCVLDGHDRYEALLAYRDELGAKQPLAMYSSANYALSCLVNLDDPTLIVVPRHRVVRGAAPSQAVLAAARKHFVIDRLAGAAGDLGKQLAALADTIAHQPAFVVTWAGEPDAWKLTLSPDVSAIGEGVQVHRALQRLDPIVADQLFVARTMPDAKLEAVVSPQAALAAKADAVILMRPLTVEQISHVVELGEVIPAGSTAFHPPLATGLVSAIIDPDEDLV
;
A
#
# COMPACT_ATOMS: atom_id res chain seq x y z
N MET A 1 0.75 5.58 26.24
CA MET A 1 1.77 4.94 25.38
C MET A 1 2.08 5.88 24.22
N PRO A 2 3.35 6.10 23.86
CA PRO A 2 3.66 6.88 22.68
C PRO A 2 3.10 6.15 21.45
N GLN A 3 2.51 6.89 20.51
CA GLN A 3 2.00 6.30 19.27
C GLN A 3 3.12 5.68 18.43
N ILE A 4 4.34 6.22 18.54
CA ILE A 4 5.52 5.71 17.85
C ILE A 4 6.69 5.45 18.81
N ALA A 5 7.53 4.48 18.46
CA ALA A 5 8.77 4.21 19.18
C ALA A 5 9.91 3.84 18.22
N GLY A 6 11.14 4.10 18.66
CA GLY A 6 12.31 3.51 18.02
C GLY A 6 12.38 2.00 18.29
N LEU A 7 13.25 1.31 17.58
CA LEU A 7 13.46 -0.12 17.72
C LEU A 7 14.93 -0.48 17.55
N ARG A 8 15.30 -1.68 18.01
CA ARG A 8 16.55 -2.33 17.62
C ARG A 8 16.33 -3.06 16.30
N GLY A 9 16.36 -2.32 15.20
CA GLY A 9 16.09 -2.88 13.88
C GLY A 9 17.15 -3.90 13.45
N VAL A 10 16.77 -4.78 12.53
CA VAL A 10 17.67 -5.69 11.84
C VAL A 10 17.86 -5.19 10.41
N LEU A 11 19.10 -4.87 10.04
CA LEU A 11 19.45 -4.21 8.80
C LEU A 11 20.53 -4.98 8.05
N PRO A 12 20.64 -4.83 6.72
CA PRO A 12 21.83 -5.21 5.97
C PRO A 12 23.11 -4.70 6.62
N ASP A 13 24.12 -5.56 6.71
CA ASP A 13 25.49 -5.13 6.99
C ASP A 13 25.98 -4.27 5.81
N PRO A 14 26.39 -3.00 6.02
CA PRO A 14 26.94 -2.16 4.96
C PRO A 14 28.08 -2.83 4.16
N ALA A 15 28.89 -3.67 4.81
CA ALA A 15 29.99 -4.38 4.15
C ALA A 15 29.53 -5.52 3.25
N LYS A 16 28.33 -6.05 3.47
CA LYS A 16 27.73 -7.18 2.71
C LYS A 16 26.45 -6.80 1.97
N LEU A 17 26.20 -5.50 1.80
CA LEU A 17 24.96 -4.99 1.20
C LEU A 17 24.72 -5.59 -0.19
N LYS A 18 25.78 -5.79 -0.99
CA LYS A 18 25.70 -6.41 -2.33
C LYS A 18 25.07 -7.81 -2.31
N ASP A 19 25.22 -8.56 -1.22
CA ASP A 19 24.73 -9.93 -1.10
C ASP A 19 23.23 -9.99 -0.83
N VAL A 20 22.62 -8.87 -0.42
CA VAL A 20 21.20 -8.79 -0.05
C VAL A 20 20.40 -7.82 -0.91
N VAL A 21 21.06 -6.95 -1.69
CA VAL A 21 20.40 -5.95 -2.56
C VAL A 21 19.42 -6.57 -3.56
N ALA A 22 19.74 -7.74 -4.13
CA ALA A 22 18.82 -8.42 -5.03
C ALA A 22 17.52 -8.90 -4.35
N GLY A 23 17.56 -9.12 -3.03
CA GLY A 23 16.39 -9.46 -2.22
C GLY A 23 15.61 -8.23 -1.74
N LEU A 24 16.21 -7.04 -1.78
CA LEU A 24 15.51 -5.79 -1.45
C LEU A 24 14.46 -5.49 -2.52
N GLY A 25 13.20 -5.29 -2.11
CA GLY A 25 12.09 -4.99 -3.02
C GLY A 25 11.57 -6.17 -3.85
N GLY A 26 12.07 -7.39 -3.60
CA GLY A 26 11.65 -8.64 -4.28
C GLY A 26 10.88 -9.60 -3.36
N ALA A 27 11.29 -10.88 -3.34
CA ALA A 27 10.66 -11.95 -2.54
C ALA A 27 10.82 -11.79 -1.01
N GLY A 28 11.45 -10.71 -0.54
CA GLY A 28 11.80 -10.49 0.85
C GLY A 28 13.15 -11.10 1.24
N ILE A 29 13.65 -10.71 2.42
CA ILE A 29 14.89 -11.25 3.01
C ILE A 29 14.52 -12.25 4.10
N ASP A 30 15.19 -13.41 4.12
CA ASP A 30 15.17 -14.34 5.25
C ASP A 30 16.02 -13.77 6.39
N VAL A 31 15.34 -13.18 7.37
CA VAL A 31 15.98 -12.47 8.47
C VAL A 31 16.79 -13.41 9.38
N ALA A 32 16.28 -14.62 9.63
CA ALA A 32 16.95 -15.60 10.50
C ALA A 32 18.24 -16.10 9.86
N LYS A 33 18.18 -16.48 8.58
CA LYS A 33 19.36 -16.89 7.81
C LYS A 33 20.37 -15.74 7.68
N GLY A 34 19.90 -14.52 7.46
CA GLY A 34 20.75 -13.35 7.32
C GLY A 34 21.51 -13.00 8.61
N LEU A 35 20.86 -13.12 9.77
CA LEU A 35 21.51 -12.96 11.07
C LEU A 35 22.57 -14.05 11.30
N ALA A 36 22.26 -15.31 11.00
CA ALA A 36 23.21 -16.43 11.15
C ALA A 36 24.44 -16.29 10.23
N ALA A 37 24.25 -15.78 9.01
CA ALA A 37 25.33 -15.50 8.06
C ALA A 37 26.07 -14.17 8.32
N GLY A 38 25.58 -13.36 9.26
CA GLY A 38 26.06 -12.01 9.52
C GLY A 38 25.94 -11.09 8.29
N THR A 39 24.99 -11.34 7.39
CA THR A 39 24.62 -10.41 6.29
C THR A 39 23.57 -9.42 6.76
N LEU A 40 22.88 -9.73 7.84
CA LEU A 40 22.05 -8.80 8.60
C LEU A 40 22.61 -8.63 10.01
N VAL A 41 22.50 -7.41 10.54
CA VAL A 41 22.95 -7.04 11.88
C VAL A 41 21.81 -6.39 12.62
N ARG A 42 21.57 -6.83 13.86
CA ARG A 42 20.63 -6.18 14.78
C ARG A 42 21.32 -5.00 15.45
N ASP A 43 20.64 -3.86 15.49
CA ASP A 43 21.16 -2.68 16.17
C ASP A 43 21.36 -2.92 17.67
N ALA A 44 22.44 -2.36 18.21
CA ALA A 44 22.76 -2.45 19.64
C ALA A 44 21.82 -1.61 20.51
N GLY A 45 21.32 -0.49 19.97
CA GLY A 45 20.42 0.43 20.65
C GLY A 45 19.22 0.79 19.79
N ARG A 46 18.21 1.41 20.42
CA ARG A 46 16.98 1.83 19.76
C ARG A 46 17.25 2.98 18.80
N ALA A 47 16.65 2.91 17.61
CA ALA A 47 16.77 3.91 16.57
C ALA A 47 15.43 4.15 15.88
N VAL A 48 15.30 5.31 15.24
CA VAL A 48 14.36 5.52 14.13
C VAL A 48 15.20 5.68 12.86
N TYR A 49 14.62 5.41 11.70
CA TYR A 49 15.37 5.48 10.45
C TYR A 49 14.74 6.51 9.52
N ARG A 50 15.52 7.51 9.12
CA ARG A 50 15.12 8.40 8.03
C ARG A 50 15.31 7.63 6.72
N TYR A 51 14.27 7.55 5.89
CA TYR A 51 14.30 6.76 4.67
C TYR A 51 13.92 7.61 3.47
N HIS A 52 14.79 7.67 2.47
CA HIS A 52 14.50 8.31 1.19
C HIS A 52 14.47 7.27 0.07
N GLN A 53 13.55 7.48 -0.87
CA GLN A 53 13.54 6.81 -2.17
C GLN A 53 13.74 7.86 -3.26
N VAL A 54 14.79 7.69 -4.07
CA VAL A 54 15.03 8.49 -5.28
C VAL A 54 14.64 7.65 -6.48
N PHE A 55 13.69 8.12 -7.29
CA PHE A 55 13.12 7.35 -8.39
C PHE A 55 12.64 8.29 -9.51
N SER A 56 12.41 7.74 -10.69
CA SER A 56 11.82 8.47 -11.81
C SER A 56 10.30 8.37 -11.77
N GLU A 57 9.61 9.50 -11.85
CA GLU A 57 8.14 9.52 -11.93
C GLU A 57 7.67 8.78 -13.19
N PRO A 58 6.69 7.85 -13.10
CA PRO A 58 6.29 6.99 -14.22
C PRO A 58 5.81 7.73 -15.48
N VAL A 59 5.24 8.93 -15.32
CA VAL A 59 4.62 9.67 -16.43
C VAL A 59 5.60 10.67 -17.06
N THR A 60 6.22 11.54 -16.26
CA THR A 60 7.11 12.59 -16.79
C THR A 60 8.57 12.18 -16.86
N GLY A 61 8.97 11.09 -16.18
CA GLY A 61 10.37 10.69 -16.03
C GLY A 61 11.18 11.59 -15.10
N ARG A 62 10.56 12.60 -14.46
CA ARG A 62 11.25 13.50 -13.53
C ARG A 62 11.77 12.73 -12.32
N ALA A 63 13.01 12.99 -11.91
CA ALA A 63 13.56 12.46 -10.68
C ALA A 63 12.83 13.06 -9.46
N LEU A 64 12.27 12.20 -8.61
CA LEU A 64 11.59 12.53 -7.37
C LEU A 64 12.36 11.95 -6.18
N VAL A 65 12.17 12.56 -5.00
CA VAL A 65 12.67 12.05 -3.72
C VAL A 65 11.51 11.95 -2.76
N ARG A 66 11.06 10.74 -2.47
CA ARG A 66 10.05 10.49 -1.42
C ARG A 66 10.74 10.30 -0.08
N LYS A 67 10.37 11.12 0.90
CA LYS A 67 10.96 11.13 2.23
C LYS A 67 10.01 10.50 3.26
N MET A 68 10.54 9.60 4.07
CA MET A 68 9.77 8.77 5.00
C MET A 68 10.53 8.58 6.31
N VAL A 69 9.84 8.03 7.31
CA VAL A 69 10.43 7.63 8.60
C VAL A 69 10.05 6.18 8.89
N VAL A 70 11.03 5.32 9.09
CA VAL A 70 10.80 3.95 9.56
C VAL A 70 10.97 3.91 11.07
N CYS A 71 9.93 3.46 11.76
CA CYS A 71 9.91 3.27 13.21
C CYS A 71 8.90 2.17 13.55
N THR A 72 8.52 2.05 14.81
CA THR A 72 7.38 1.22 15.21
C THR A 72 6.18 2.10 15.56
N VAL A 73 4.98 1.64 15.23
CA VAL A 73 3.70 2.30 15.50
C VAL A 73 2.88 1.40 16.41
N ARG A 74 2.26 1.97 17.43
CA ARG A 74 1.41 1.20 18.35
C ARG A 74 0.25 0.57 17.58
N LEU A 75 0.02 -0.72 17.83
CA LEU A 75 -1.09 -1.47 17.26
C LEU A 75 -2.40 -1.03 17.90
N GLU A 76 -3.38 -0.69 17.07
CA GLU A 76 -4.74 -0.32 17.47
C GLU A 76 -5.77 -1.08 16.63
N PRO A 77 -6.84 -1.61 17.24
CA PRO A 77 -7.95 -2.20 16.50
C PRO A 77 -8.61 -1.17 15.56
N TRP A 78 -9.17 -1.61 14.42
CA TRP A 78 -9.69 -0.72 13.35
C TRP A 78 -10.81 0.22 13.77
N LYS A 79 -11.51 -0.12 14.86
CA LYS A 79 -12.54 0.73 15.47
C LYS A 79 -11.96 2.02 16.08
N GLU A 80 -10.67 2.02 16.42
CA GLU A 80 -10.01 3.19 17.00
C GLU A 80 -9.66 4.21 15.91
N PRO A 81 -9.67 5.52 16.24
CA PRO A 81 -9.53 6.56 15.22
C PRO A 81 -8.07 6.90 14.86
N LEU A 82 -7.07 6.41 15.59
CA LEU A 82 -5.67 6.82 15.38
C LEU A 82 -5.00 6.06 14.24
N VAL A 83 -5.31 4.79 14.02
CA VAL A 83 -4.79 4.01 12.89
C VAL A 83 -5.94 3.32 12.17
N ARG A 84 -6.11 3.63 10.89
CA ARG A 84 -7.24 3.13 10.11
C ARG A 84 -6.82 2.59 8.74
N PRO A 85 -7.46 1.50 8.28
CA PRO A 85 -7.32 1.04 6.91
C PRO A 85 -8.13 1.94 5.96
N HIS A 86 -7.84 1.83 4.67
CA HIS A 86 -8.70 2.35 3.60
C HIS A 86 -9.22 1.25 2.67
N GLU A 87 -8.66 0.04 2.73
CA GLU A 87 -9.11 -1.12 1.96
C GLU A 87 -9.58 -2.23 2.89
N ALA A 88 -10.48 -3.06 2.38
CA ALA A 88 -10.82 -4.32 3.02
C ALA A 88 -9.65 -5.31 2.92
N THR A 89 -9.46 -6.11 3.96
CA THR A 89 -8.42 -7.13 4.01
C THR A 89 -9.00 -8.51 3.71
N PRO A 90 -8.51 -9.25 2.70
CA PRO A 90 -8.96 -10.63 2.47
C PRO A 90 -8.58 -11.53 3.66
N PRO A 91 -9.51 -12.28 4.28
CA PRO A 91 -9.21 -13.11 5.45
C PRO A 91 -8.09 -14.14 5.23
N ALA A 92 -8.01 -14.70 4.01
CA ALA A 92 -6.95 -15.64 3.64
C ALA A 92 -5.55 -15.01 3.65
N ALA A 93 -5.42 -13.73 3.27
CA ALA A 93 -4.16 -13.00 3.30
C ALA A 93 -3.72 -12.75 4.75
N THR A 94 -4.64 -12.30 5.62
CA THR A 94 -4.38 -12.13 7.05
C THR A 94 -3.93 -13.45 7.70
N ALA A 95 -4.60 -14.56 7.40
CA ALA A 95 -4.24 -15.87 7.95
C ALA A 95 -2.83 -16.34 7.52
N ALA A 96 -2.46 -16.11 6.25
CA ALA A 96 -1.13 -16.42 5.75
C ALA A 96 -0.04 -15.57 6.43
N ALA A 97 -0.27 -14.26 6.55
CA ALA A 97 0.63 -13.34 7.24
C ALA A 97 0.81 -13.72 8.73
N LEU A 98 -0.28 -14.10 9.41
CA LEU A 98 -0.24 -14.55 10.80
C LEU A 98 0.55 -15.85 10.96
N ALA A 99 0.38 -16.82 10.05
CA ALA A 99 1.17 -18.04 10.06
C ALA A 99 2.68 -17.76 9.91
N GLN A 100 3.05 -16.84 9.02
CA GLN A 100 4.43 -16.42 8.83
C GLN A 100 5.00 -15.72 10.08
N ILE A 101 4.24 -14.79 10.66
CA ILE A 101 4.64 -14.08 11.89
C ILE A 101 4.81 -15.05 13.05
N ARG A 102 3.89 -16.01 13.25
CA ARG A 102 4.00 -17.02 14.31
C ARG A 102 5.24 -17.91 14.14
N ALA A 103 5.53 -18.33 12.92
CA ALA A 103 6.66 -19.22 12.62
C ALA A 103 8.01 -18.52 12.82
N THR A 104 8.10 -17.25 12.43
CA THR A 104 9.37 -16.53 12.40
C THR A 104 9.59 -15.63 13.61
N LYS A 105 8.51 -15.09 14.20
CA LYS A 105 8.53 -13.98 15.17
C LYS A 105 9.23 -12.73 14.62
N LEU A 106 9.15 -12.54 13.30
CA LEU A 106 9.88 -11.50 12.57
C LEU A 106 8.92 -10.76 11.62
N VAL A 107 9.21 -9.49 11.39
CA VAL A 107 8.57 -8.67 10.35
C VAL A 107 9.65 -8.16 9.42
N SER A 108 9.70 -8.68 8.20
CA SER A 108 10.71 -8.31 7.19
C SER A 108 10.29 -7.13 6.31
N ALA A 109 9.02 -6.73 6.34
CA ALA A 109 8.49 -5.62 5.56
C ALA A 109 7.63 -4.70 6.44
N PRO A 110 7.90 -3.39 6.48
CA PRO A 110 7.09 -2.46 7.24
C PRO A 110 5.64 -2.39 6.71
N VAL A 111 4.71 -2.07 7.59
CA VAL A 111 3.41 -1.50 7.18
C VAL A 111 3.67 -0.11 6.61
N PHE A 112 3.15 0.19 5.43
CA PHE A 112 3.24 1.55 4.88
C PHE A 112 2.06 2.36 5.42
N ALA A 113 2.32 3.49 6.06
CA ALA A 113 1.25 4.33 6.61
C ALA A 113 1.50 5.82 6.31
N GLY A 114 0.41 6.52 6.01
CA GLY A 114 0.40 7.95 5.72
C GLY A 114 -0.06 8.77 6.92
N TYR A 115 0.52 9.96 7.09
CA TYR A 115 0.07 10.98 8.05
C TYR A 115 -0.05 12.33 7.34
N ARG A 116 -0.84 13.25 7.90
CA ARG A 116 -0.90 14.64 7.43
C ARG A 116 0.09 15.52 8.19
N ASP A 117 0.82 16.34 7.46
CA ASP A 117 1.80 17.30 7.97
C ASP A 117 2.04 18.43 6.96
N PRO A 118 1.03 19.29 6.70
CA PRO A 118 1.13 20.35 5.70
C PRO A 118 2.21 21.39 6.04
N ALA A 119 2.53 21.53 7.34
CA ALA A 119 3.58 22.41 7.83
C ALA A 119 4.99 21.79 7.77
N ILE A 120 5.13 20.54 7.28
CA ILE A 120 6.38 19.79 7.10
C ILE A 120 7.27 19.76 8.35
N GLU A 121 6.67 19.71 9.54
CA GLU A 121 7.38 19.71 10.82
C GLU A 121 8.25 18.46 10.98
N ILE A 122 7.79 17.30 10.49
CA ILE A 122 8.58 16.07 10.55
C ILE A 122 9.85 16.21 9.72
N ASP A 123 9.74 16.73 8.50
CA ASP A 123 10.88 16.95 7.62
C ASP A 123 11.87 17.98 8.19
N ARG A 124 11.36 19.02 8.87
CA ARG A 124 12.21 20.03 9.53
C ARG A 124 13.09 19.42 10.62
N LEU A 125 12.62 18.41 11.37
CA LEU A 125 13.40 17.70 12.38
C LEU A 125 14.59 16.94 11.77
N PHE A 126 14.44 16.43 10.55
CA PHE A 126 15.47 15.64 9.88
C PHE A 126 16.42 16.45 8.99
N ARG A 127 16.28 17.78 8.85
CA ARG A 127 17.12 18.59 7.95
C ARG A 127 18.62 18.38 8.11
N ARG A 128 19.11 18.24 9.35
CA ARG A 128 20.51 17.95 9.63
C ARG A 128 20.89 16.53 9.17
N VAL A 129 20.07 15.54 9.54
CA VAL A 129 20.27 14.12 9.18
C VAL A 129 20.30 13.94 7.67
N ASP A 130 19.39 14.60 6.94
CA ASP A 130 19.29 14.56 5.48
C ASP A 130 20.58 15.08 4.78
N GLY A 131 21.41 15.89 5.47
CA GLY A 131 22.70 16.39 4.97
C GLY A 131 23.92 15.53 5.35
N GLU A 132 23.73 14.49 6.16
CA GLU A 132 24.78 13.57 6.58
C GLU A 132 24.93 12.40 5.60
N ARG A 133 26.02 11.63 5.70
CA ARG A 133 26.19 10.41 4.89
C ARG A 133 25.17 9.34 5.32
N PRO A 134 24.44 8.70 4.39
CA PRO A 134 23.50 7.64 4.75
C PRO A 134 24.23 6.44 5.37
N THR A 135 23.56 5.79 6.32
CA THR A 135 24.00 4.53 6.92
C THR A 135 23.98 3.41 5.90
N LEU A 136 22.96 3.37 5.05
CA LEU A 136 22.83 2.44 3.92
C LEU A 136 22.41 3.21 2.67
N GLU A 137 23.05 2.90 1.56
CA GLU A 137 22.64 3.33 0.23
C GLU A 137 22.68 2.15 -0.73
N ALA A 138 21.56 1.84 -1.37
CA ALA A 138 21.41 0.72 -2.29
C ALA A 138 20.53 1.11 -3.48
N THR A 139 20.79 0.53 -4.64
CA THR A 139 19.95 0.66 -5.83
C THR A 139 19.33 -0.70 -6.15
N THR A 140 18.01 -0.76 -6.22
CA THR A 140 17.26 -1.98 -6.57
C THR A 140 17.16 -2.17 -8.09
N PRO A 141 16.75 -3.36 -8.57
CA PRO A 141 16.64 -3.65 -10.02
C PRO A 141 15.67 -2.75 -10.79
N ASP A 142 14.72 -2.12 -10.10
CA ASP A 142 13.80 -1.11 -10.65
C ASP A 142 14.43 0.29 -10.79
N HIS A 143 15.74 0.42 -10.54
CA HIS A 143 16.52 1.66 -10.53
C HIS A 143 16.14 2.67 -9.44
N THR A 144 15.34 2.28 -8.45
CA THR A 144 15.10 3.10 -7.27
C THR A 144 16.36 3.12 -6.38
N VAL A 145 16.82 4.31 -5.99
CA VAL A 145 17.89 4.48 -4.99
C VAL A 145 17.26 4.62 -3.61
N HIS A 146 17.65 3.75 -2.70
CA HIS A 146 17.24 3.72 -1.31
C HIS A 146 18.35 4.29 -0.44
N ARG A 147 18.05 5.35 0.32
CA ARG A 147 18.96 5.91 1.33
C ARG A 147 18.34 5.83 2.70
N LEU A 148 19.08 5.26 3.65
CA LEU A 148 18.63 5.08 5.02
C LEU A 148 19.65 5.69 5.99
N TRP A 149 19.19 6.51 6.92
CA TRP A 149 19.99 7.02 8.03
C TRP A 149 19.45 6.47 9.33
N ARG A 150 20.32 5.79 10.10
CA ARG A 150 20.03 5.37 11.47
C ARG A 150 20.13 6.59 12.38
N VAL A 151 19.07 6.88 13.13
CA VAL A 151 18.99 8.02 14.05
C VAL A 151 18.75 7.55 15.47
N GLN A 152 19.73 7.81 16.34
CA GLN A 152 19.72 7.43 17.76
C GLN A 152 19.66 8.63 18.72
N SER A 153 19.46 9.84 18.19
CA SER A 153 19.32 11.06 19.00
C SER A 153 18.04 11.00 19.84
N ALA A 154 18.21 10.98 21.17
CA ALA A 154 17.08 10.97 22.11
C ALA A 154 16.21 12.23 22.00
N GLU A 155 16.82 13.39 21.74
CA GLU A 155 16.11 14.65 21.51
C GLU A 155 15.20 14.58 20.27
N LEU A 156 15.74 14.11 19.14
CA LEU A 156 14.98 13.98 17.90
C LEU A 156 13.85 12.96 18.05
N ILE A 157 14.14 11.80 18.66
CA ILE A 157 13.11 10.76 18.91
C ILE A 157 12.01 11.29 19.83
N GLY A 158 12.36 12.07 20.86
CA GLY A 158 11.41 12.74 21.74
C GLY A 158 10.52 13.75 21.00
N ALA A 159 11.11 14.61 20.18
CA ALA A 159 10.38 15.56 19.35
C ALA A 159 9.45 14.86 18.34
N LEU A 160 9.92 13.78 17.72
CA LEU A 160 9.13 12.96 16.82
C LEU A 160 7.92 12.34 17.52
N ARG A 161 8.11 11.75 18.72
CA ARG A 161 7.02 11.22 19.55
C ARG A 161 5.97 12.28 19.87
N HIS A 162 6.41 13.51 20.20
CA HIS A 162 5.50 14.62 20.47
C HIS A 162 4.68 15.00 19.23
N GLN A 163 5.34 15.14 18.06
CA GLN A 163 4.66 15.48 16.80
C GLN A 163 3.67 14.41 16.34
N PHE A 164 3.97 13.12 16.59
CA PHE A 164 3.07 12.04 16.22
C PHE A 164 1.97 11.77 17.24
N ALA A 165 2.04 12.26 18.48
CA ALA A 165 1.00 11.99 19.49
C ALA A 165 -0.44 12.31 19.03
N PRO A 166 -0.73 13.44 18.34
CA PRO A 166 -2.08 13.74 17.86
C PRO A 166 -2.37 13.27 16.43
N LYS A 167 -1.38 12.74 15.69
CA LYS A 167 -1.55 12.41 14.27
C LYS A 167 -2.39 11.15 14.11
N LYS A 168 -3.29 11.15 13.12
CA LYS A 168 -3.96 9.93 12.63
C LYS A 168 -3.14 9.34 11.49
N LEU A 169 -3.11 8.01 11.42
CA LEU A 169 -2.37 7.24 10.44
C LEU A 169 -3.34 6.47 9.54
N CYS A 170 -3.14 6.59 8.24
CA CYS A 170 -3.83 5.82 7.22
C CYS A 170 -2.92 4.67 6.78
N VAL A 171 -3.30 3.40 7.00
CA VAL A 171 -2.57 2.26 6.46
C VAL A 171 -2.72 2.25 4.94
N LEU A 172 -1.61 2.45 4.23
CA LEU A 172 -1.53 2.55 2.77
C LEU A 172 -1.18 1.21 2.12
N ASP A 173 -0.35 0.38 2.77
CA ASP A 173 -0.03 -0.99 2.34
C ASP A 173 0.29 -1.86 3.56
N GLY A 174 0.01 -3.16 3.45
CA GLY A 174 0.23 -4.12 4.53
C GLY A 174 -0.91 -4.21 5.53
N HIS A 175 -2.16 -4.05 5.07
CA HIS A 175 -3.37 -4.23 5.89
C HIS A 175 -3.44 -5.63 6.50
N ASP A 176 -3.11 -6.66 5.70
CA ASP A 176 -3.01 -8.06 6.12
C ASP A 176 -1.93 -8.28 7.19
N ARG A 177 -0.75 -7.67 7.01
CA ARG A 177 0.35 -7.70 7.98
C ARG A 177 -0.06 -7.03 9.28
N TYR A 178 -0.74 -5.89 9.22
CA TYR A 178 -1.18 -5.22 10.44
C TYR A 178 -2.23 -6.04 11.18
N GLU A 179 -3.26 -6.55 10.51
CA GLU A 179 -4.27 -7.40 11.14
C GLU A 179 -3.66 -8.67 11.75
N ALA A 180 -2.70 -9.28 11.07
CA ALA A 180 -1.95 -10.41 11.59
C ALA A 180 -1.14 -10.05 12.84
N LEU A 181 -0.52 -8.86 12.88
CA LEU A 181 0.19 -8.36 14.06
C LEU A 181 -0.76 -8.09 15.23
N LEU A 182 -1.95 -7.53 14.98
CA LEU A 182 -3.00 -7.38 16.00
C LEU A 182 -3.40 -8.74 16.59
N ALA A 183 -3.71 -9.71 15.73
CA ALA A 183 -4.08 -11.06 16.16
C ALA A 183 -2.95 -11.73 16.96
N TYR A 184 -1.70 -11.59 16.50
CA TYR A 184 -0.54 -12.16 17.18
C TYR A 184 -0.28 -11.50 18.54
N ARG A 185 -0.42 -10.17 18.65
CA ARG A 185 -0.36 -9.45 19.94
C ARG A 185 -1.40 -9.99 20.92
N ASP A 186 -2.64 -10.16 20.46
CA ASP A 186 -3.75 -10.62 21.31
C ASP A 186 -3.51 -12.08 21.79
N GLU A 187 -2.95 -12.94 20.93
CA GLU A 187 -2.52 -14.29 21.31
C GLU A 187 -1.42 -14.30 22.39
N LEU A 188 -0.45 -13.39 22.29
CA LEU A 188 0.61 -13.24 23.29
C LEU A 188 0.02 -12.72 24.61
N GLY A 189 -0.82 -11.69 24.55
CA GLY A 189 -1.50 -11.09 25.69
C GLY A 189 -2.42 -12.06 26.45
N ALA A 190 -3.03 -13.02 25.74
CA ALA A 190 -3.85 -14.06 26.35
C ALA A 190 -3.02 -15.10 27.13
N LYS A 191 -1.74 -15.27 26.80
CA LYS A 191 -0.83 -16.21 27.49
C LYS A 191 -0.14 -15.55 28.67
N GLN A 192 0.26 -14.28 28.52
CA GLN A 192 0.88 -13.50 29.58
C GLN A 192 0.56 -12.02 29.40
N PRO A 193 0.40 -11.24 30.49
CA PRO A 193 0.29 -9.80 30.39
C PRO A 193 1.50 -9.20 29.67
N LEU A 194 1.26 -8.39 28.64
CA LEU A 194 2.33 -7.68 27.93
C LEU A 194 2.67 -6.39 28.68
N ALA A 195 3.96 -6.12 28.85
CA ALA A 195 4.43 -4.83 29.35
C ALA A 195 3.95 -3.69 28.43
N MET A 196 3.71 -2.51 29.00
CA MET A 196 3.16 -1.36 28.28
C MET A 196 3.97 -1.01 27.01
N TYR A 197 5.28 -1.15 27.04
CA TYR A 197 6.19 -0.83 25.93
C TYR A 197 6.79 -2.06 25.26
N SER A 198 6.18 -3.24 25.48
CA SER A 198 6.55 -4.47 24.79
C SER A 198 6.54 -4.27 23.28
N SER A 199 7.55 -4.79 22.59
CA SER A 199 7.64 -4.74 21.12
C SER A 199 6.44 -5.39 20.43
N ALA A 200 5.80 -6.38 21.08
CA ALA A 200 4.59 -7.04 20.61
C ALA A 200 3.38 -6.11 20.50
N ASN A 201 3.40 -4.95 21.18
CA ASN A 201 2.34 -3.93 21.07
C ASN A 201 2.51 -3.00 19.87
N TYR A 202 3.53 -3.18 19.03
CA TYR A 202 3.85 -2.26 17.94
C TYR A 202 4.10 -2.99 16.62
N ALA A 203 3.75 -2.32 15.52
CA ALA A 203 4.06 -2.73 14.15
C ALA A 203 5.27 -1.95 13.62
N LEU A 204 6.24 -2.65 13.02
CA LEU A 204 7.23 -2.01 12.16
C LEU A 204 6.50 -1.27 11.03
N SER A 205 6.75 0.03 10.90
CA SER A 205 6.01 0.91 10.00
C SER A 205 6.94 1.88 9.28
N CYS A 206 6.60 2.18 8.04
CA CYS A 206 7.22 3.23 7.23
C CYS A 206 6.19 4.35 7.03
N LEU A 207 6.52 5.53 7.54
CA LEU A 207 5.60 6.67 7.65
C LEU A 207 5.90 7.69 6.54
N VAL A 208 4.89 8.04 5.75
CA VAL A 208 4.96 9.05 4.68
C VAL A 208 4.00 10.21 4.93
N ASN A 209 4.39 11.42 4.52
CA ASN A 209 3.49 12.55 4.53
C ASN A 209 2.51 12.46 3.34
N LEU A 210 1.21 12.45 3.61
CA LEU A 210 0.15 12.44 2.60
C LEU A 210 0.03 13.77 1.86
N ASP A 211 0.61 14.84 2.41
CA ASP A 211 0.69 16.15 1.77
C ASP A 211 1.92 16.28 0.83
N ASP A 212 2.76 15.24 0.74
CA ASP A 212 3.94 15.23 -0.13
C ASP A 212 3.55 14.84 -1.58
N PRO A 213 3.74 15.73 -2.57
CA PRO A 213 3.39 15.46 -3.97
C PRO A 213 4.26 14.37 -4.63
N THR A 214 5.33 13.91 -3.96
CA THR A 214 6.14 12.77 -4.42
C THR A 214 5.52 11.41 -4.08
N LEU A 215 4.40 11.38 -3.35
CA LEU A 215 3.63 10.16 -3.13
C LEU A 215 2.77 9.83 -4.36
N ILE A 216 3.30 8.99 -5.25
CA ILE A 216 2.60 8.59 -6.48
C ILE A 216 1.67 7.40 -6.19
N VAL A 217 0.36 7.62 -6.34
CA VAL A 217 -0.65 6.55 -6.37
C VAL A 217 -0.79 6.05 -7.81
N VAL A 218 -0.72 4.73 -8.00
CA VAL A 218 -0.84 4.07 -9.30
C VAL A 218 -2.10 3.22 -9.36
N PRO A 219 -2.71 3.05 -10.55
CA PRO A 219 -3.92 2.26 -10.70
C PRO A 219 -3.68 0.78 -10.37
N ARG A 220 -4.77 0.10 -9.99
CA ARG A 220 -4.82 -1.36 -9.92
C ARG A 220 -5.85 -1.88 -10.91
N HIS A 221 -5.37 -2.39 -12.02
CA HIS A 221 -6.17 -3.01 -13.08
C HIS A 221 -6.77 -4.33 -12.58
N ARG A 222 -7.88 -4.77 -13.17
CA ARG A 222 -8.48 -6.08 -12.88
C ARG A 222 -8.21 -7.04 -14.01
N VAL A 223 -7.65 -8.19 -13.66
CA VAL A 223 -7.62 -9.37 -14.52
C VAL A 223 -8.82 -10.22 -14.13
N VAL A 224 -9.70 -10.50 -15.08
CA VAL A 224 -11.00 -11.14 -14.85
C VAL A 224 -10.99 -12.55 -15.43
N ARG A 225 -11.27 -13.56 -14.60
CA ARG A 225 -11.39 -14.97 -14.99
C ARG A 225 -12.80 -15.47 -14.75
N GLY A 226 -13.34 -16.26 -15.68
CA GLY A 226 -14.75 -16.65 -15.69
C GLY A 226 -15.67 -15.53 -16.19
N ALA A 227 -15.17 -14.63 -17.06
CA ALA A 227 -16.02 -13.60 -17.64
C ALA A 227 -17.01 -14.20 -18.66
N ALA A 228 -18.25 -13.73 -18.62
CA ALA A 228 -19.22 -14.04 -19.67
C ALA A 228 -18.85 -13.32 -21.00
N PRO A 229 -19.38 -13.78 -22.16
CA PRO A 229 -19.12 -13.14 -23.46
C PRO A 229 -19.45 -11.64 -23.45
N SER A 230 -18.61 -10.84 -24.11
CA SER A 230 -18.70 -9.37 -24.12
C SER A 230 -20.10 -8.86 -24.48
N GLN A 231 -20.74 -9.44 -25.50
CA GLN A 231 -22.07 -9.01 -25.95
C GLN A 231 -23.12 -9.08 -24.82
N ALA A 232 -23.12 -10.16 -24.04
CA ALA A 232 -24.05 -10.33 -22.92
C ALA A 232 -23.73 -9.35 -21.79
N VAL A 233 -22.45 -9.21 -21.45
CA VAL A 233 -21.98 -8.30 -20.39
C VAL A 233 -22.30 -6.85 -20.73
N LEU A 234 -21.97 -6.41 -21.95
CA LEU A 234 -22.23 -5.05 -22.42
C LEU A 234 -23.73 -4.75 -22.51
N ALA A 235 -24.55 -5.70 -22.97
CA ALA A 235 -26.00 -5.55 -22.97
C ALA A 235 -26.56 -5.36 -21.55
N ALA A 236 -26.10 -6.16 -20.59
CA ALA A 236 -26.49 -6.02 -19.18
C ALA A 236 -25.96 -4.74 -18.53
N ALA A 237 -24.82 -4.21 -18.99
CA ALA A 237 -24.21 -2.99 -18.46
C ALA A 237 -24.89 -1.70 -18.96
N ARG A 238 -25.57 -1.71 -20.11
CA ARG A 238 -26.19 -0.50 -20.70
C ARG A 238 -27.22 0.20 -19.81
N LYS A 239 -27.84 -0.51 -18.86
CA LYS A 239 -28.74 0.11 -17.87
C LYS A 239 -28.02 1.02 -16.87
N HIS A 240 -26.71 0.86 -16.72
CA HIS A 240 -25.91 1.57 -15.70
C HIS A 240 -24.87 2.49 -16.33
N PHE A 241 -24.39 2.17 -17.53
CA PHE A 241 -23.22 2.81 -18.14
C PHE A 241 -23.53 3.38 -19.52
N VAL A 242 -22.93 4.53 -19.81
CA VAL A 242 -22.65 4.97 -21.17
C VAL A 242 -21.46 4.18 -21.67
N ILE A 243 -21.63 3.48 -22.80
CA ILE A 243 -20.64 2.54 -23.33
C ILE A 243 -20.14 3.03 -24.69
N ASP A 244 -18.86 3.38 -24.75
CA ASP A 244 -18.19 3.82 -25.96
C ASP A 244 -17.28 2.72 -26.53
N ARG A 245 -17.46 2.42 -27.83
CA ARG A 245 -16.60 1.46 -28.54
C ARG A 245 -15.28 2.13 -28.93
N LEU A 246 -14.17 1.51 -28.55
CA LEU A 246 -12.83 1.90 -28.95
C LEU A 246 -12.32 0.92 -30.02
N ALA A 247 -12.57 1.26 -31.29
CA ALA A 247 -12.28 0.37 -32.41
C ALA A 247 -10.79 0.03 -32.53
N GLY A 248 -10.47 -1.26 -32.62
CA GLY A 248 -9.10 -1.77 -32.74
C GLY A 248 -8.20 -1.47 -31.53
N ALA A 249 -8.79 -1.12 -30.38
CA ALA A 249 -8.04 -0.67 -29.22
C ALA A 249 -7.68 -1.79 -28.23
N ALA A 250 -8.08 -3.05 -28.44
CA ALA A 250 -7.85 -4.12 -27.44
C ALA A 250 -6.37 -4.32 -27.05
N GLY A 251 -5.46 -4.18 -28.02
CA GLY A 251 -4.00 -4.24 -27.81
C GLY A 251 -3.30 -2.87 -27.78
N ASP A 252 -4.04 -1.77 -27.92
CA ASP A 252 -3.48 -0.42 -28.01
C ASP A 252 -3.66 0.30 -26.66
N LEU A 253 -2.70 0.08 -25.77
CA LEU A 253 -2.72 0.68 -24.44
C LEU A 253 -2.74 2.22 -24.49
N GLY A 254 -2.11 2.82 -25.51
CA GLY A 254 -2.10 4.27 -25.69
C GLY A 254 -3.52 4.81 -25.90
N LYS A 255 -4.30 4.19 -26.80
CA LYS A 255 -5.71 4.54 -27.01
C LYS A 255 -6.57 4.31 -25.77
N GLN A 256 -6.35 3.21 -25.05
CA GLN A 256 -7.12 2.89 -23.85
C GLN A 256 -6.88 3.92 -22.73
N LEU A 257 -5.62 4.29 -22.49
CA LEU A 257 -5.25 5.30 -21.50
C LEU A 257 -5.73 6.70 -21.91
N ALA A 258 -5.63 7.05 -23.20
CA ALA A 258 -6.17 8.32 -23.71
C ALA A 258 -7.69 8.41 -23.50
N ALA A 259 -8.43 7.33 -23.73
CA ALA A 259 -9.87 7.27 -23.49
C ALA A 259 -10.23 7.47 -22.01
N LEU A 260 -9.42 6.94 -21.08
CA LEU A 260 -9.59 7.20 -19.64
C LEU A 260 -9.28 8.66 -19.27
N ALA A 261 -8.23 9.24 -19.85
CA ALA A 261 -7.82 10.63 -19.60
C ALA A 261 -8.86 11.65 -20.08
N ASP A 262 -9.62 11.35 -21.13
CA ASP A 262 -10.72 12.18 -21.67
C ASP A 262 -12.02 12.11 -20.82
N THR A 263 -11.97 11.53 -19.63
CA THR A 263 -13.13 11.44 -18.74
C THR A 263 -13.21 12.67 -17.84
N ILE A 264 -14.40 13.26 -17.70
CA ILE A 264 -14.66 14.36 -16.76
C ILE A 264 -14.20 13.96 -15.36
N ALA A 265 -13.53 14.90 -14.67
CA ALA A 265 -13.12 14.73 -13.29
C ALA A 265 -14.31 14.31 -12.41
N HIS A 266 -14.10 13.31 -11.54
CA HIS A 266 -15.11 12.74 -10.62
C HIS A 266 -16.25 11.93 -11.26
N GLN A 267 -16.28 11.74 -12.58
CA GLN A 267 -17.18 10.77 -13.20
C GLN A 267 -16.48 9.39 -13.26
N PRO A 268 -17.07 8.33 -12.67
CA PRO A 268 -16.45 7.02 -12.70
C PRO A 268 -16.37 6.44 -14.10
N ALA A 269 -15.18 5.96 -14.48
CA ALA A 269 -14.99 5.28 -15.75
C ALA A 269 -13.84 4.28 -15.70
N PHE A 270 -13.95 3.25 -16.54
CA PHE A 270 -12.93 2.24 -16.75
C PHE A 270 -12.99 1.74 -18.20
N VAL A 271 -11.93 1.08 -18.66
CA VAL A 271 -11.88 0.46 -20.00
C VAL A 271 -11.82 -1.06 -19.84
N VAL A 272 -12.62 -1.78 -20.62
CA VAL A 272 -12.64 -3.25 -20.61
C VAL A 272 -12.22 -3.80 -21.96
N THR A 273 -11.41 -4.85 -21.94
CA THR A 273 -11.05 -5.66 -23.10
C THR A 273 -11.44 -7.11 -22.85
N TRP A 274 -11.74 -7.86 -23.92
CA TRP A 274 -12.04 -9.29 -23.88
C TRP A 274 -11.05 -10.07 -24.71
N ALA A 275 -10.79 -11.31 -24.30
CA ALA A 275 -9.89 -12.21 -25.02
C ALA A 275 -10.39 -12.48 -26.44
N GLY A 276 -9.49 -12.33 -27.42
CA GLY A 276 -9.79 -12.62 -28.83
C GLY A 276 -10.61 -11.55 -29.55
N GLU A 277 -10.98 -10.45 -28.88
CA GLU A 277 -11.71 -9.35 -29.51
C GLU A 277 -10.76 -8.21 -29.92
N PRO A 278 -11.01 -7.54 -31.06
CA PRO A 278 -10.14 -6.46 -31.54
C PRO A 278 -10.39 -5.12 -30.83
N ASP A 279 -11.56 -4.95 -30.22
CA ASP A 279 -12.02 -3.67 -29.67
C ASP A 279 -11.88 -3.62 -28.15
N ALA A 280 -11.74 -2.40 -27.63
CA ALA A 280 -11.92 -2.11 -26.22
C ALA A 280 -13.22 -1.32 -26.01
N TRP A 281 -13.69 -1.25 -24.77
CA TRP A 281 -14.93 -0.57 -24.44
C TRP A 281 -14.70 0.33 -23.23
N LYS A 282 -14.97 1.63 -23.38
CA LYS A 282 -14.99 2.56 -22.23
C LYS A 282 -16.39 2.53 -21.63
N LEU A 283 -16.47 2.26 -20.33
CA LEU A 283 -17.71 2.34 -19.59
C LEU A 283 -17.63 3.53 -18.65
N THR A 284 -18.57 4.45 -18.80
CA THR A 284 -18.70 5.64 -17.97
C THR A 284 -20.00 5.53 -17.19
N LEU A 285 -19.96 5.68 -15.86
CA LEU A 285 -21.17 5.60 -15.04
C LEU A 285 -22.16 6.69 -15.46
N SER A 286 -23.40 6.30 -15.75
CA SER A 286 -24.44 7.24 -16.16
C SER A 286 -24.76 8.22 -15.01
N PRO A 287 -24.98 9.52 -15.30
CA PRO A 287 -25.15 10.54 -14.25
C PRO A 287 -26.28 10.26 -13.25
N ASP A 288 -27.35 9.61 -13.72
CA ASP A 288 -28.56 9.31 -12.93
C ASP A 288 -28.47 7.99 -12.14
N VAL A 289 -27.41 7.21 -12.36
CA VAL A 289 -27.23 5.93 -11.69
C VAL A 289 -26.54 6.14 -10.34
N SER A 290 -27.14 5.57 -9.31
CA SER A 290 -26.60 5.51 -7.96
C SER A 290 -26.26 4.06 -7.64
N ALA A 291 -25.00 3.77 -7.30
CA ALA A 291 -24.61 2.41 -6.91
C ALA A 291 -25.42 1.91 -5.71
N ILE A 292 -25.73 2.79 -4.74
CA ILE A 292 -26.58 2.46 -3.59
C ILE A 292 -28.02 2.20 -4.01
N GLY A 293 -28.56 3.01 -4.95
CA GLY A 293 -29.88 2.77 -5.54
C GLY A 293 -29.97 1.41 -6.24
N GLU A 294 -28.85 0.96 -6.80
CA GLU A 294 -28.68 -0.38 -7.39
C GLU A 294 -28.29 -1.44 -6.35
N GLY A 295 -28.41 -1.17 -5.05
CA GLY A 295 -28.23 -2.13 -3.95
C GLY A 295 -26.78 -2.39 -3.51
N VAL A 296 -25.80 -1.62 -4.00
CA VAL A 296 -24.41 -1.71 -3.53
C VAL A 296 -24.32 -1.22 -2.08
N GLN A 297 -23.77 -2.06 -1.19
CA GLN A 297 -23.58 -1.73 0.22
C GLN A 297 -22.30 -0.93 0.39
N VAL A 298 -22.43 0.40 0.38
CA VAL A 298 -21.32 1.35 0.49
C VAL A 298 -21.81 2.66 1.09
N HIS A 299 -20.92 3.40 1.75
CA HIS A 299 -21.21 4.75 2.20
C HIS A 299 -21.55 5.70 1.03
N ARG A 300 -22.53 6.59 1.22
CA ARG A 300 -23.05 7.51 0.17
C ARG A 300 -21.97 8.33 -0.50
N ALA A 301 -20.98 8.78 0.25
CA ALA A 301 -19.87 9.59 -0.27
C ALA A 301 -18.88 8.80 -1.15
N LEU A 302 -18.85 7.47 -1.03
CA LEU A 302 -17.88 6.61 -1.72
C LEU A 302 -18.46 5.88 -2.93
N GLN A 303 -19.79 5.93 -3.12
CA GLN A 303 -20.50 5.18 -4.16
C GLN A 303 -20.06 5.49 -5.61
N ARG A 304 -19.31 6.59 -5.81
CA ARG A 304 -18.75 7.04 -7.09
C ARG A 304 -17.23 6.92 -7.14
N LEU A 305 -16.61 6.07 -6.33
CA LEU A 305 -15.22 5.71 -6.53
C LEU A 305 -15.10 4.63 -7.61
N ASP A 306 -14.14 4.78 -8.52
CA ASP A 306 -13.87 3.83 -9.62
C ASP A 306 -13.86 2.35 -9.15
N PRO A 307 -13.14 1.94 -8.09
CA PRO A 307 -13.16 0.54 -7.64
C PRO A 307 -14.53 0.07 -7.12
N ILE A 308 -15.34 0.95 -6.52
CA ILE A 308 -16.71 0.61 -6.09
C ILE A 308 -17.58 0.34 -7.31
N VAL A 309 -17.48 1.21 -8.32
CA VAL A 309 -18.28 1.11 -9.54
C VAL A 309 -17.83 -0.08 -10.40
N ALA A 310 -16.54 -0.32 -10.55
CA ALA A 310 -16.02 -1.44 -11.34
C ALA A 310 -16.27 -2.78 -10.64
N ASP A 311 -15.91 -2.93 -9.37
CA ASP A 311 -15.94 -4.24 -8.71
C ASP A 311 -17.35 -4.58 -8.22
N GLN A 312 -18.02 -3.65 -7.52
CA GLN A 312 -19.26 -3.93 -6.80
C GLN A 312 -20.54 -3.60 -7.60
N LEU A 313 -20.46 -2.72 -8.61
CA LEU A 313 -21.59 -2.45 -9.51
C LEU A 313 -21.45 -3.19 -10.84
N PHE A 314 -20.36 -3.01 -11.58
CA PHE A 314 -20.21 -3.63 -12.89
C PHE A 314 -19.99 -5.14 -12.78
N VAL A 315 -18.83 -5.58 -12.26
CA VAL A 315 -18.49 -7.02 -12.22
C VAL A 315 -19.53 -7.81 -11.45
N ALA A 316 -19.88 -7.41 -10.23
CA ALA A 316 -20.85 -8.15 -9.41
C ALA A 316 -22.25 -8.28 -10.04
N ARG A 317 -22.66 -7.37 -10.94
CA ARG A 317 -23.99 -7.41 -11.58
C ARG A 317 -23.99 -8.07 -12.95
N THR A 318 -22.89 -8.01 -13.68
CA THR A 318 -22.81 -8.54 -15.05
C THR A 318 -22.05 -9.85 -15.13
N MET A 319 -21.20 -10.15 -14.14
CA MET A 319 -20.30 -11.31 -14.09
C MET A 319 -20.12 -11.79 -12.63
N PRO A 320 -21.20 -12.18 -11.93
CA PRO A 320 -21.17 -12.46 -10.48
C PRO A 320 -20.23 -13.59 -10.07
N ASP A 321 -19.99 -14.56 -10.95
CA ASP A 321 -19.11 -15.71 -10.69
C ASP A 321 -17.65 -15.48 -11.09
N ALA A 322 -17.33 -14.30 -11.64
CA ALA A 322 -15.98 -14.00 -12.09
C ALA A 322 -15.03 -13.74 -10.92
N LYS A 323 -13.79 -14.21 -11.08
CA LYS A 323 -12.69 -13.97 -10.14
C LYS A 323 -11.89 -12.77 -10.60
N LEU A 324 -11.66 -11.84 -9.68
CA LEU A 324 -10.85 -10.65 -9.91
C LEU A 324 -9.46 -10.80 -9.28
N GLU A 325 -8.44 -10.46 -10.06
CA GLU A 325 -7.07 -10.32 -9.61
C GLU A 325 -6.60 -8.89 -9.89
N ALA A 326 -6.08 -8.19 -8.89
CA ALA A 326 -5.67 -6.80 -9.01
C ALA A 326 -4.19 -6.69 -9.40
N VAL A 327 -3.88 -6.05 -10.54
CA VAL A 327 -2.53 -5.95 -11.13
C VAL A 327 -2.13 -4.49 -11.35
N VAL A 328 -0.90 -4.12 -10.98
CA VAL A 328 -0.42 -2.73 -11.09
C VAL A 328 -0.02 -2.36 -12.52
N SER A 329 0.68 -3.25 -13.23
CA SER A 329 1.11 -2.96 -14.61
C SER A 329 -0.04 -3.19 -15.60
N PRO A 330 -0.42 -2.19 -16.41
CA PRO A 330 -1.45 -2.37 -17.44
C PRO A 330 -0.99 -3.35 -18.52
N GLN A 331 0.30 -3.34 -18.88
CA GLN A 331 0.86 -4.30 -19.84
C GLN A 331 0.78 -5.73 -19.31
N ALA A 332 1.15 -5.95 -18.04
CA ALA A 332 1.03 -7.26 -17.41
C ALA A 332 -0.42 -7.72 -17.31
N ALA A 333 -1.35 -6.80 -17.02
CA ALA A 333 -2.78 -7.11 -16.99
C ALA A 333 -3.29 -7.55 -18.38
N LEU A 334 -2.97 -6.82 -19.45
CA LEU A 334 -3.34 -7.17 -20.82
C LEU A 334 -2.66 -8.47 -21.32
N ALA A 335 -1.47 -8.78 -20.82
CA ALA A 335 -0.75 -10.01 -21.13
C ALA A 335 -1.21 -11.22 -20.29
N ALA A 336 -1.94 -10.99 -19.19
CA ALA A 336 -2.50 -12.06 -18.39
C ALA A 336 -3.57 -12.76 -19.23
N LYS A 337 -3.32 -14.02 -19.62
CA LYS A 337 -4.24 -14.87 -20.40
C LYS A 337 -5.56 -15.07 -19.64
N ALA A 338 -6.43 -14.08 -19.70
CA ALA A 338 -7.65 -13.93 -18.93
C ALA A 338 -8.82 -13.67 -19.88
N ASP A 339 -10.04 -13.86 -19.41
CA ASP A 339 -11.22 -13.73 -20.26
C ASP A 339 -11.55 -12.25 -20.53
N ALA A 340 -11.28 -11.38 -19.54
CA ALA A 340 -11.35 -9.93 -19.70
C ALA A 340 -10.32 -9.19 -18.83
N VAL A 341 -10.02 -7.95 -19.18
CA VAL A 341 -9.17 -7.05 -18.41
C VAL A 341 -9.87 -5.70 -18.24
N ILE A 342 -9.84 -5.16 -17.04
CA ILE A 342 -10.39 -3.84 -16.69
C ILE A 342 -9.24 -2.89 -16.36
N LEU A 343 -9.02 -1.89 -17.20
CA LEU A 343 -8.11 -0.79 -16.92
C LEU A 343 -8.80 0.31 -16.12
N MET A 344 -8.09 0.78 -15.09
CA MET A 344 -8.59 1.63 -14.02
C MET A 344 -7.75 2.90 -13.96
N ARG A 345 -8.31 3.97 -13.39
CA ARG A 345 -7.54 5.16 -13.01
C ARG A 345 -7.02 5.03 -11.57
N PRO A 346 -5.93 5.71 -11.21
CA PRO A 346 -5.50 5.78 -9.82
C PRO A 346 -6.51 6.58 -8.99
N LEU A 347 -6.70 6.16 -7.73
CA LEU A 347 -7.33 7.03 -6.74
C LEU A 347 -6.38 8.16 -6.36
N THR A 348 -6.93 9.31 -5.95
CA THR A 348 -6.14 10.39 -5.37
C THR A 348 -5.90 10.16 -3.88
N VAL A 349 -4.89 10.83 -3.31
CA VAL A 349 -4.61 10.79 -1.87
C VAL A 349 -5.77 11.36 -1.06
N GLU A 350 -6.49 12.35 -1.61
CA GLU A 350 -7.70 12.93 -1.01
C GLU A 350 -8.84 11.91 -0.98
N GLN A 351 -9.04 11.14 -2.06
CA GLN A 351 -10.04 10.08 -2.06
C GLN A 351 -9.71 9.00 -1.01
N ILE A 352 -8.45 8.58 -0.92
CA ILE A 352 -7.99 7.63 0.10
C ILE A 352 -8.20 8.19 1.51
N SER A 353 -7.83 9.45 1.74
CA SER A 353 -8.00 10.11 3.05
C SER A 353 -9.47 10.22 3.43
N HIS A 354 -10.34 10.52 2.47
CA HIS A 354 -11.77 10.64 2.70
C HIS A 354 -12.40 9.31 3.12
N VAL A 355 -11.96 8.19 2.54
CA VAL A 355 -12.38 6.84 2.97
C VAL A 355 -12.04 6.61 4.45
N VAL A 356 -10.80 6.94 4.84
CA VAL A 356 -10.30 6.77 6.22
C VAL A 356 -11.03 7.67 7.22
N GLU A 357 -11.28 8.92 6.85
CA GLU A 357 -12.01 9.90 7.68
C GLU A 357 -13.42 9.41 8.01
N LEU A 358 -14.10 8.79 7.03
CA LEU A 358 -15.41 8.18 7.20
C LEU A 358 -15.37 6.90 8.06
N GLY A 359 -14.18 6.28 8.22
CA GLY A 359 -14.04 4.99 8.89
C GLY A 359 -14.56 3.83 8.05
N GLU A 360 -14.56 4.02 6.73
CA GLU A 360 -15.05 3.08 5.74
C GLU A 360 -13.87 2.40 5.03
N VAL A 361 -14.17 1.40 4.19
CA VAL A 361 -13.18 0.74 3.34
C VAL A 361 -13.70 0.56 1.91
N ILE A 362 -12.76 0.52 0.96
CA ILE A 362 -13.02 0.14 -0.43
C ILE A 362 -12.55 -1.30 -0.71
N PRO A 363 -12.92 -1.91 -1.86
CA PRO A 363 -12.48 -3.25 -2.22
C PRO A 363 -10.97 -3.45 -2.08
N ALA A 364 -10.57 -4.66 -1.69
CA ALA A 364 -9.17 -5.03 -1.59
C ALA A 364 -8.45 -4.86 -2.94
N GLY A 365 -7.20 -4.39 -2.91
CA GLY A 365 -6.40 -4.17 -4.10
C GLY A 365 -6.88 -3.01 -4.97
N SER A 366 -7.40 -1.95 -4.35
CA SER A 366 -7.84 -0.73 -5.04
C SER A 366 -6.70 0.27 -5.29
N THR A 367 -5.65 0.23 -4.50
CA THR A 367 -4.55 1.20 -4.50
C THR A 367 -3.20 0.51 -4.50
N ALA A 368 -2.23 1.17 -5.13
CA ALA A 368 -0.82 0.84 -5.04
C ALA A 368 -0.02 2.14 -5.10
N PHE A 369 1.21 2.10 -4.59
CA PHE A 369 2.09 3.27 -4.50
C PHE A 369 3.39 3.00 -5.22
N HIS A 370 3.89 4.00 -5.96
CA HIS A 370 5.12 3.90 -6.73
C HIS A 370 6.23 4.82 -6.17
N PRO A 371 7.47 4.32 -6.07
CA PRO A 371 7.85 2.90 -6.14
C PRO A 371 7.28 2.15 -4.93
N PRO A 372 7.22 0.80 -4.95
CA PRO A 372 6.90 0.04 -3.74
C PRO A 372 7.99 0.27 -2.66
N LEU A 373 7.69 -0.07 -1.41
CA LEU A 373 8.72 -0.06 -0.35
C LEU A 373 9.72 -1.19 -0.56
N ALA A 374 11.00 -0.92 -0.27
CA ALA A 374 12.00 -1.98 -0.24
C ALA A 374 11.80 -2.88 1.00
N THR A 375 11.38 -4.11 0.78
CA THR A 375 11.33 -5.14 1.83
C THR A 375 12.75 -5.47 2.30
N GLY A 376 12.94 -5.71 3.59
CA GLY A 376 14.20 -6.17 4.17
C GLY A 376 15.26 -5.08 4.44
N LEU A 377 15.00 -3.81 4.08
CA LEU A 377 15.92 -2.70 4.38
C LEU A 377 16.01 -2.44 5.89
N VAL A 378 14.87 -2.56 6.58
CA VAL A 378 14.76 -2.62 8.04
C VAL A 378 13.74 -3.71 8.34
N SER A 379 14.13 -4.64 9.22
CA SER A 379 13.25 -5.69 9.76
C SER A 379 13.14 -5.54 11.28
N ALA A 380 12.09 -6.11 11.87
CA ALA A 380 11.87 -6.11 13.31
C ALA A 380 11.75 -7.54 13.84
N ILE A 381 12.27 -7.75 15.05
CA ILE A 381 12.02 -8.95 15.85
C ILE A 381 10.87 -8.64 16.80
N ILE A 382 9.91 -9.56 16.91
CA ILE A 382 8.84 -9.47 17.89
C ILE A 382 9.27 -10.27 19.12
N ASP A 383 9.69 -9.55 20.14
CA ASP A 383 10.08 -10.09 21.44
C ASP A 383 9.18 -9.46 22.53
N PRO A 384 8.26 -10.22 23.13
CA PRO A 384 7.31 -9.68 24.10
C PRO A 384 8.01 -9.08 25.34
N ASP A 385 9.25 -9.47 25.62
CA ASP A 385 10.03 -8.97 26.76
C ASP A 385 10.92 -7.78 26.38
N GLU A 386 11.03 -7.43 25.08
CA GLU A 386 11.76 -6.26 24.63
C GLU A 386 10.94 -4.98 24.82
N ASP A 387 11.48 -4.05 25.60
CA ASP A 387 10.95 -2.71 25.79
C ASP A 387 11.41 -1.77 24.65
N LEU A 388 10.49 -0.97 24.11
CA LEU A 388 10.76 0.00 23.02
C LEU A 388 10.90 1.47 23.46
N VAL A 389 10.65 1.81 24.72
CA VAL A 389 10.65 3.20 25.20
C VAL A 389 11.86 3.57 26.04
#